data_AF-A0AAP0X6L9-F1
#
_entry.id   AF-A0AAP0X6L9-F1
#
_cell.length_a   1.000
_cell.length_b   1.000
_cell.length_c   1.000
_cell.angle_alpha   90.00
_cell.angle_beta   90.00
_cell.angle_gamma   90.00
#
_symmetry.space_group_name_H-M   'P 1'
#
loop_
_entity.id
_entity.type
_entity.pdbx_description
1 polymer ?
#
loop_
_entity_poly.entity_id
_entity_poly.type
_entity_poly.pdbx_seq_one_letter_code
_entity_poly.pdbx_strand_id
1 'polypeptide(L)'
;MESTAAGRRLRAIQGHLLPTSVDIHPQIQKNETAGEFFHGQGYSVVLPEKLQTGKWSVYRSVRSPLKLVTRFPDHPEIGTLHDNFVNSVETFQDYKYLGTRIRVDGTVGEYKWMTYGEAGAARSAIGSGLCHHGLLKGVCIGLYFVNRPEWMIVDHACSAYSYISVPLYDTLGPDAVKYIVNHADVQAIFCVPETLNTLLAFLSEIPSVRLIVVVGGIDEHLPSVPLTSGVKLLSYSKLLSQGRSSLQPFSPPKPEDVATICYTSGTTGTPKGVVLTHGNLIATVAGFSYAVKFFSSDVVISYLPLAHIYERTIQIMMAYYWRCCRFLPGG
;
A
#
# COMPACT_ATOMS: atom_id res chain seq x y z
N MET A 1 -15.63 23.16 -41.47
CA MET A 1 -14.69 22.11 -41.05
C MET A 1 -14.86 21.91 -39.54
N GLU A 2 -15.69 20.94 -39.15
CA GLU A 2 -16.09 20.76 -37.76
C GLU A 2 -14.90 20.42 -36.88
N SER A 3 -14.71 21.26 -35.87
CA SER A 3 -13.63 21.16 -34.91
C SER A 3 -13.89 19.99 -33.97
N THR A 4 -13.30 18.83 -34.26
CA THR A 4 -13.29 17.66 -33.36
C THR A 4 -12.80 18.05 -31.95
N ALA A 5 -13.26 17.33 -30.93
CA ALA A 5 -12.87 17.59 -29.53
C ALA A 5 -11.33 17.55 -29.34
N ALA A 6 -10.66 16.69 -30.11
CA ALA A 6 -9.21 16.62 -30.18
C ALA A 6 -8.59 17.92 -30.74
N GLY A 7 -9.17 18.52 -31.79
CA GLY A 7 -8.70 19.77 -32.38
C GLY A 7 -8.84 20.99 -31.45
N ARG A 8 -9.89 21.03 -30.61
CA ARG A 8 -10.02 22.06 -29.56
C ARG A 8 -8.96 21.91 -28.48
N ARG A 9 -8.68 20.67 -28.05
CA ARG A 9 -7.62 20.36 -27.09
C ARG A 9 -6.25 20.79 -27.61
N LEU A 10 -5.91 20.39 -28.83
CA LEU A 10 -4.61 20.70 -29.45
C LEU A 10 -4.34 22.20 -29.54
N ARG A 11 -5.33 23.00 -29.93
CA ARG A 11 -5.18 24.46 -30.01
C ARG A 11 -5.01 25.14 -28.65
N ALA A 12 -5.76 24.69 -27.64
CA ALA A 12 -5.58 25.19 -26.28
C ALA A 12 -4.17 24.87 -25.75
N ILE A 13 -3.68 23.66 -25.99
CA ILE A 13 -2.33 23.22 -25.58
C ILE A 13 -1.24 24.03 -26.30
N GLN A 14 -1.35 24.18 -27.62
CA GLN A 14 -0.37 24.95 -28.42
C GLN A 14 -0.30 26.41 -27.99
N GLY A 15 -1.43 27.00 -27.57
CA GLY A 15 -1.48 28.37 -27.04
C GLY A 15 -0.76 28.57 -25.69
N HIS A 16 -0.32 27.48 -25.04
CA HIS A 16 0.34 27.51 -23.74
C HIS A 16 1.83 27.12 -23.78
N LEU A 17 2.39 26.68 -24.91
CA LEU A 17 3.78 26.19 -25.00
C LEU A 17 4.70 27.21 -25.71
N LEU A 18 5.88 27.48 -25.14
CA LEU A 18 6.93 28.24 -25.84
C LEU A 18 7.62 27.39 -26.94
N PRO A 19 8.08 27.99 -28.05
CA PRO A 19 8.91 27.29 -29.04
C PRO A 19 10.21 26.81 -28.38
N THR A 20 10.55 25.54 -28.60
CA THR A 20 11.71 24.86 -28.02
C THR A 20 13.03 25.41 -28.56
N SER A 21 13.79 26.12 -27.73
CA SER A 21 15.25 26.19 -27.87
C SER A 21 15.89 25.26 -26.83
N VAL A 22 16.32 24.09 -27.31
CA VAL A 22 17.32 23.15 -26.76
C VAL A 22 17.12 22.55 -25.34
N ASP A 23 16.17 22.99 -24.51
CA ASP A 23 15.85 22.31 -23.25
C ASP A 23 14.64 21.36 -23.36
N ILE A 24 14.78 20.11 -22.91
CA ILE A 24 13.83 18.98 -23.07
C ILE A 24 12.56 19.11 -22.20
N HIS A 25 12.29 20.28 -21.62
CA HIS A 25 11.08 20.53 -20.83
C HIS A 25 10.24 21.69 -21.41
N PRO A 26 8.95 21.46 -21.75
CA PRO A 26 8.09 22.53 -22.23
C PRO A 26 7.85 23.59 -21.14
N GLN A 27 8.31 24.81 -21.39
CA GLN A 27 8.01 25.98 -20.56
C GLN A 27 6.74 26.70 -21.06
N ILE A 28 5.89 27.13 -20.13
CA ILE A 28 4.53 27.64 -20.42
C ILE A 28 4.50 29.18 -20.48
N GLN A 29 3.83 29.77 -21.48
CA GLN A 29 3.64 31.23 -21.62
C GLN A 29 2.22 31.68 -21.21
N LYS A 30 2.09 32.91 -20.69
CA LYS A 30 0.79 33.60 -20.49
C LYS A 30 0.18 33.98 -21.85
N ASN A 31 -1.10 33.65 -22.06
CA ASN A 31 -1.84 33.99 -23.27
C ASN A 31 -3.07 34.85 -22.92
N GLU A 32 -3.25 35.97 -23.61
CA GLU A 32 -4.30 36.98 -23.38
C GLU A 32 -5.69 36.55 -23.86
N THR A 33 -5.82 35.48 -24.66
CA THR A 33 -7.15 34.91 -24.99
C THR A 33 -7.72 34.02 -23.87
N ALA A 34 -7.01 33.88 -22.75
CA ALA A 34 -7.51 33.24 -21.52
C ALA A 34 -8.44 34.16 -20.69
N GLY A 35 -9.08 35.14 -21.32
CA GLY A 35 -10.11 36.01 -20.75
C GLY A 35 -11.38 35.23 -20.46
N GLU A 36 -11.35 34.45 -19.38
CA GLU A 36 -12.44 33.90 -18.53
C GLU A 36 -11.95 32.66 -17.73
N PHE A 37 -10.77 32.11 -18.07
CA PHE A 37 -10.17 30.96 -17.38
C PHE A 37 -8.96 31.31 -16.51
N PHE A 38 -8.67 32.61 -16.36
CA PHE A 38 -7.48 33.08 -15.66
C PHE A 38 -7.85 34.09 -14.57
N HIS A 39 -8.05 33.58 -13.36
CA HIS A 39 -7.86 34.38 -12.15
C HIS A 39 -7.26 33.51 -11.04
N GLY A 40 -6.08 33.90 -10.58
CA GLY A 40 -5.42 33.35 -9.39
C GLY A 40 -4.47 32.18 -9.65
N GLN A 41 -3.38 32.14 -8.89
CA GLN A 41 -2.42 31.04 -8.81
C GLN A 41 -3.14 29.68 -8.64
N GLY A 42 -3.35 28.93 -9.74
CA GLY A 42 -4.16 27.72 -9.72
C GLY A 42 -3.34 26.44 -9.57
N TYR A 43 -3.63 25.64 -8.56
CA TYR A 43 -3.10 24.27 -8.43
C TYR A 43 -3.75 23.27 -9.43
N SER A 44 -4.81 23.69 -10.14
CA SER A 44 -5.60 22.83 -11.01
C SER A 44 -6.16 23.56 -12.24
N VAL A 45 -6.46 22.81 -13.30
CA VAL A 45 -7.14 23.23 -14.53
C VAL A 45 -8.55 22.65 -14.57
N VAL A 46 -9.52 23.42 -15.05
CA VAL A 46 -10.86 22.92 -15.34
C VAL A 46 -10.81 22.04 -16.58
N LEU A 47 -11.36 20.83 -16.49
CA LEU A 47 -11.48 19.95 -17.65
C LEU A 47 -12.59 20.44 -18.58
N PRO A 48 -12.35 20.40 -19.90
CA PRO A 48 -13.34 20.85 -20.90
C PRO A 48 -14.58 19.93 -20.95
N GLU A 49 -14.49 18.74 -20.36
CA GLU A 49 -15.59 17.81 -20.18
C GLU A 49 -16.49 18.35 -19.05
N LYS A 50 -17.61 18.98 -19.38
CA LYS A 50 -18.73 19.06 -18.42
C LYS A 50 -19.15 17.61 -18.16
N LEU A 51 -18.84 17.07 -16.98
CA LEU A 51 -19.49 15.83 -16.57
C LEU A 51 -20.99 16.08 -16.59
N GLN A 52 -21.73 15.30 -17.39
CA GLN A 52 -23.18 15.41 -17.51
C GLN A 52 -23.92 15.02 -16.21
N THR A 53 -23.18 14.60 -15.17
CA THR A 53 -23.70 13.99 -13.94
C THR A 53 -23.63 14.90 -12.71
N GLY A 54 -23.17 16.15 -12.82
CA GLY A 54 -23.00 17.00 -11.63
C GLY A 54 -23.05 18.50 -11.88
N LYS A 55 -23.32 19.26 -10.80
CA LYS A 55 -23.39 20.73 -10.78
C LYS A 55 -22.00 21.40 -10.90
N TRP A 56 -20.92 20.64 -10.73
CA TRP A 56 -19.56 21.17 -10.53
C TRP A 56 -18.63 20.79 -11.68
N SER A 57 -17.73 21.70 -12.03
CA SER A 57 -16.62 21.46 -12.96
C SER A 57 -15.66 20.42 -12.39
N VAL A 58 -15.06 19.60 -13.26
CA VAL A 58 -13.98 18.70 -12.88
C VAL A 58 -12.65 19.43 -12.99
N TYR A 59 -11.81 19.29 -11.98
CA TYR A 59 -10.49 19.88 -11.94
C TYR A 59 -9.41 18.80 -12.06
N ARG A 60 -8.29 19.12 -12.72
CA ARG A 60 -7.13 18.24 -12.84
C ARG A 60 -5.86 19.02 -12.52
N SER A 61 -4.80 18.35 -12.07
CA SER A 61 -3.53 19.04 -11.80
C SER A 61 -2.99 19.75 -13.04
N VAL A 62 -2.46 20.97 -12.85
CA VAL A 62 -1.70 21.70 -13.89
C VAL A 62 -0.49 20.92 -14.41
N ARG A 63 0.04 19.96 -13.63
CA ARG A 63 1.20 19.13 -14.01
C ARG A 63 0.82 18.01 -14.98
N SER A 64 -0.46 17.65 -15.07
CA SER A 64 -0.95 16.67 -16.05
C SER A 64 -2.34 17.10 -16.53
N PRO A 65 -2.45 18.20 -17.31
CA PRO A 65 -3.75 18.79 -17.63
C PRO A 65 -4.54 17.95 -18.66
N LEU A 66 -3.86 17.03 -19.36
CA LEU A 66 -4.42 16.30 -20.52
C LEU A 66 -4.77 14.85 -20.25
N LYS A 67 -4.09 14.21 -19.30
CA LYS A 67 -4.23 12.78 -18.99
C LYS A 67 -4.17 12.53 -17.50
N LEU A 68 -4.80 11.44 -17.05
CA LEU A 68 -4.65 11.04 -15.65
C LEU A 68 -3.27 10.41 -15.51
N VAL A 69 -2.56 10.75 -14.44
CA VAL A 69 -1.35 10.02 -14.10
C VAL A 69 -1.79 8.70 -13.51
N THR A 70 -1.55 7.61 -14.23
CA THR A 70 -1.94 6.24 -13.84
C THR A 70 -0.74 5.33 -13.60
N ARG A 71 0.44 5.74 -14.08
CA ARG A 71 1.71 5.00 -14.06
C ARG A 71 2.86 5.97 -13.93
N PHE A 72 4.01 5.45 -13.51
CA PHE A 72 5.26 6.20 -13.51
C PHE A 72 5.68 6.52 -14.95
N PRO A 73 6.07 7.78 -15.27
CA PRO A 73 6.47 8.15 -16.63
C PRO A 73 7.67 7.36 -17.16
N ASP A 74 8.63 7.07 -16.27
CA ASP A 74 9.89 6.41 -16.63
C ASP A 74 9.81 4.87 -16.53
N HIS A 75 8.76 4.35 -15.86
CA HIS A 75 8.52 2.91 -15.64
C HIS A 75 7.03 2.58 -15.88
N PRO A 76 6.54 2.70 -17.13
CA PRO A 76 5.13 2.52 -17.46
C PRO A 76 4.61 1.09 -17.22
N GLU A 77 5.51 0.11 -17.18
CA GLU A 77 5.25 -1.30 -16.91
C GLU A 77 4.83 -1.58 -15.45
N ILE A 78 5.19 -0.70 -14.51
CA ILE A 78 4.81 -0.86 -13.10
C ILE A 78 3.31 -0.59 -12.94
N GLY A 79 2.51 -1.65 -13.00
CA GLY A 79 1.06 -1.58 -12.96
C GLY A 79 0.44 -1.86 -11.60
N THR A 80 1.16 -2.58 -10.75
CA THR A 80 0.71 -3.06 -9.47
C THR A 80 1.75 -2.85 -8.38
N LEU A 81 1.33 -3.04 -7.12
CA LEU A 81 2.26 -3.07 -5.99
C LEU A 81 3.28 -4.20 -6.12
N HIS A 82 2.90 -5.31 -6.75
CA HIS A 82 3.81 -6.42 -7.01
C HIS A 82 4.92 -5.99 -7.97
N ASP A 83 4.56 -5.43 -9.11
CA ASP A 83 5.52 -4.97 -10.13
C ASP A 83 6.49 -3.94 -9.54
N ASN A 84 5.95 -3.00 -8.76
CA ASN A 84 6.75 -1.98 -8.11
C ASN A 84 7.82 -2.58 -7.20
N PHE A 85 7.46 -3.56 -6.37
CA PHE A 85 8.41 -4.19 -5.46
C PHE A 85 9.38 -5.13 -6.19
N VAL A 86 8.94 -5.82 -7.25
CA VAL A 86 9.83 -6.64 -8.09
C VAL A 86 10.91 -5.76 -8.73
N ASN A 87 10.52 -4.64 -9.33
CA ASN A 87 11.46 -3.66 -9.89
C ASN A 87 12.50 -3.19 -8.85
N SER A 88 12.08 -3.01 -7.59
CA SER A 88 13.00 -2.65 -6.51
C SER A 88 13.99 -3.76 -6.16
N VAL A 89 13.50 -5.01 -6.03
CA VAL A 89 14.33 -6.16 -5.66
C VAL A 89 15.33 -6.50 -6.75
N GLU A 90 14.91 -6.50 -8.02
CA GLU A 90 15.78 -6.82 -9.16
C GLU A 90 16.92 -5.82 -9.32
N THR A 91 16.67 -4.54 -9.00
CA THR A 91 17.66 -3.48 -9.19
C THR A 91 18.54 -3.25 -7.96
N PHE A 92 18.03 -3.46 -6.74
CA PHE A 92 18.68 -3.06 -5.48
C PHE A 92 18.70 -4.16 -4.41
N GLN A 93 18.81 -5.43 -4.83
CA GLN A 93 18.75 -6.60 -3.96
C GLN A 93 19.57 -6.46 -2.66
N ASP A 94 20.81 -5.95 -2.73
CA ASP A 94 21.71 -5.89 -1.58
C ASP A 94 21.63 -4.56 -0.80
N TYR A 95 20.77 -3.63 -1.22
CA TYR A 95 20.61 -2.34 -0.54
C TYR A 95 19.72 -2.48 0.69
N LYS A 96 19.98 -1.64 1.69
CA LYS A 96 19.18 -1.53 2.91
C LYS A 96 17.74 -1.13 2.56
N TYR A 97 16.78 -1.83 3.15
CA TYR A 97 15.35 -1.54 2.97
C TYR A 97 14.64 -1.28 4.30
N LEU A 98 14.48 -2.29 5.15
CA LEU A 98 13.71 -2.17 6.41
C LEU A 98 14.63 -2.19 7.62
N GLY A 99 14.68 -1.08 8.36
CA GLY A 99 15.53 -0.91 9.54
C GLY A 99 14.72 -0.98 10.83
N THR A 100 15.13 -1.84 11.76
CA THR A 100 14.64 -1.86 13.14
C THR A 100 15.79 -1.66 14.12
N ARG A 101 15.51 -1.03 15.26
CA ARG A 101 16.50 -0.80 16.32
C ARG A 101 16.08 -1.38 17.68
N ILE A 102 14.93 -2.05 17.74
CA ILE A 102 14.49 -2.75 18.94
C ILE A 102 15.16 -4.13 18.93
N ARG A 103 15.89 -4.45 19.99
CA ARG A 103 16.47 -5.77 20.21
C ARG A 103 15.42 -6.72 20.80
N VAL A 104 15.74 -8.02 20.80
CA VAL A 104 14.86 -9.06 21.35
C VAL A 104 14.56 -8.84 22.84
N ASP A 105 15.50 -8.24 23.57
CA ASP A 105 15.36 -7.87 24.99
C ASP A 105 14.59 -6.56 25.23
N GLY A 106 14.03 -5.94 24.18
CA GLY A 106 13.30 -4.68 24.25
C GLY A 106 14.21 -3.43 24.31
N THR A 107 15.52 -3.58 24.37
CA THR A 107 16.44 -2.44 24.39
C THR A 107 16.58 -1.79 23.02
N VAL A 108 16.87 -0.48 23.01
CA VAL A 108 17.18 0.25 21.78
C VAL A 108 18.67 0.13 21.47
N GLY A 109 18.99 -0.23 20.23
CA GLY A 109 20.35 -0.36 19.73
C GLY A 109 20.59 0.39 18.42
N GLU A 110 21.67 0.00 17.75
CA GLU A 110 21.90 0.40 16.36
C GLU A 110 20.85 -0.21 15.43
N TYR A 111 20.58 0.47 14.32
CA TYR A 111 19.66 -0.07 13.31
C TYR A 111 20.22 -1.33 12.68
N LYS A 112 19.49 -2.43 12.82
CA LYS A 112 19.63 -3.64 12.02
C LYS A 112 18.76 -3.51 10.78
N TRP A 113 19.38 -3.67 9.62
CA TRP A 113 18.74 -3.52 8.33
C TRP A 113 18.47 -4.88 7.69
N MET A 114 17.29 -5.01 7.12
CA MET A 114 16.95 -6.03 6.14
C MET A 114 17.16 -5.45 4.75
N THR A 115 17.81 -6.20 3.84
CA THR A 115 17.97 -5.78 2.44
C THR A 115 16.69 -5.98 1.63
N TYR A 116 16.62 -5.40 0.43
CA TYR A 116 15.51 -5.68 -0.50
C TYR A 116 15.42 -7.18 -0.85
N GLY A 117 16.56 -7.85 -1.04
CA GLY A 117 16.63 -9.29 -1.33
C GLY A 117 16.15 -10.15 -0.17
N GLU A 118 16.54 -9.81 1.07
CA GLU A 118 16.04 -10.50 2.27
C GLU A 118 14.54 -10.28 2.45
N ALA A 119 14.04 -9.07 2.19
CA ALA A 119 12.62 -8.77 2.21
C ALA A 119 11.86 -9.53 1.11
N GLY A 120 12.44 -9.63 -0.09
CA GLY A 120 11.92 -10.44 -1.19
C GLY A 120 11.83 -11.93 -0.85
N ALA A 121 12.88 -12.50 -0.23
CA ALA A 121 12.87 -13.88 0.22
C ALA A 121 11.85 -14.12 1.34
N ALA A 122 11.72 -13.19 2.29
CA ALA A 122 10.72 -13.28 3.35
C ALA A 122 9.29 -13.16 2.81
N ARG A 123 9.05 -12.27 1.85
CA ARG A 123 7.79 -12.12 1.12
C ARG A 123 7.37 -13.42 0.45
N SER A 124 8.29 -14.05 -0.30
CA SER A 124 8.03 -15.32 -0.98
C SER A 124 7.66 -16.43 0.01
N ALA A 125 8.41 -16.52 1.11
CA ALA A 125 8.17 -17.50 2.16
C ALA A 125 6.82 -17.28 2.86
N ILE A 126 6.47 -16.05 3.27
CA ILE A 126 5.19 -15.78 3.93
C ILE A 126 4.02 -16.11 3.01
N GLY A 127 4.04 -15.67 1.76
CA GLY A 127 2.97 -15.97 0.81
C GLY A 127 2.82 -17.48 0.54
N SER A 128 3.94 -18.19 0.38
CA SER A 128 3.96 -19.65 0.23
C SER A 128 3.42 -20.37 1.46
N GLY A 129 3.75 -19.88 2.67
CA GLY A 129 3.21 -20.38 3.92
C GLY A 129 1.69 -20.22 4.00
N LEU A 130 1.16 -19.07 3.56
CA LEU A 130 -0.29 -18.84 3.48
C LEU A 130 -0.96 -19.81 2.49
N CYS A 131 -0.35 -20.04 1.32
CA CYS A 131 -0.82 -21.04 0.35
C CYS A 131 -0.81 -22.46 0.94
N HIS A 132 0.21 -22.83 1.73
CA HIS A 132 0.31 -24.12 2.40
C HIS A 132 -0.86 -24.35 3.38
N HIS A 133 -1.35 -23.27 4.03
CA HIS A 133 -2.58 -23.31 4.85
C HIS A 133 -3.86 -23.12 4.03
N GLY A 134 -3.77 -23.35 2.72
CA GLY A 134 -4.88 -23.42 1.77
C GLY A 134 -5.52 -22.08 1.42
N LEU A 135 -4.88 -20.95 1.73
CA LEU A 135 -5.46 -19.63 1.42
C LEU A 135 -5.45 -19.41 -0.08
N LEU A 136 -6.59 -18.96 -0.60
CA LEU A 136 -6.79 -18.75 -2.03
C LEU A 136 -6.61 -17.27 -2.37
N LYS A 137 -6.32 -16.97 -3.64
CA LYS A 137 -6.34 -15.59 -4.13
C LYS A 137 -7.66 -14.90 -3.81
N GLY A 138 -7.61 -13.61 -3.52
CA GLY A 138 -8.76 -12.75 -3.22
C GLY A 138 -9.24 -12.81 -1.78
N VAL A 139 -8.71 -13.69 -0.92
CA VAL A 139 -9.09 -13.70 0.51
C VAL A 139 -8.49 -12.50 1.24
N CYS A 140 -9.22 -12.03 2.26
CA CYS A 140 -8.80 -10.93 3.11
C CYS A 140 -7.86 -11.39 4.23
N ILE A 141 -6.77 -10.65 4.41
CA ILE A 141 -5.73 -10.89 5.43
C ILE A 141 -5.69 -9.67 6.36
N GLY A 142 -6.02 -9.87 7.63
CA GLY A 142 -5.96 -8.85 8.66
C GLY A 142 -4.53 -8.60 9.14
N LEU A 143 -4.13 -7.33 9.27
CA LEU A 143 -2.84 -6.95 9.89
C LEU A 143 -3.12 -6.11 11.13
N TYR A 144 -3.07 -6.74 12.31
CA TYR A 144 -3.44 -6.16 13.61
C TYR A 144 -2.24 -5.95 14.54
N PHE A 145 -1.33 -5.07 14.11
CA PHE A 145 -0.15 -4.68 14.89
C PHE A 145 0.49 -3.40 14.34
N VAL A 146 1.29 -2.78 15.19
CA VAL A 146 2.01 -1.52 14.94
C VAL A 146 3.09 -1.65 13.88
N ASN A 147 3.66 -0.51 13.50
CA ASN A 147 4.67 -0.42 12.46
C ASN A 147 5.91 -1.26 12.79
N ARG A 148 6.20 -2.23 11.92
CA ARG A 148 7.39 -3.08 12.01
C ARG A 148 7.71 -3.71 10.65
N PRO A 149 8.94 -4.21 10.43
CA PRO A 149 9.32 -4.81 9.15
C PRO A 149 8.37 -5.91 8.68
N GLU A 150 7.92 -6.79 9.58
CA GLU A 150 7.04 -7.91 9.26
C GLU A 150 5.69 -7.44 8.70
N TRP A 151 5.20 -6.27 9.11
CA TRP A 151 3.98 -5.68 8.54
C TRP A 151 4.15 -5.46 7.03
N MET A 152 5.27 -4.86 6.64
CA MET A 152 5.60 -4.61 5.24
C MET A 152 5.80 -5.91 4.46
N ILE A 153 6.46 -6.91 5.08
CA ILE A 153 6.64 -8.22 4.43
C ILE A 153 5.31 -8.89 4.15
N VAL A 154 4.36 -8.85 5.09
CA VAL A 154 3.02 -9.42 4.93
C VAL A 154 2.24 -8.66 3.85
N ASP A 155 2.28 -7.33 3.81
CA ASP A 155 1.60 -6.53 2.77
C ASP A 155 2.19 -6.79 1.36
N HIS A 156 3.52 -6.92 1.27
CA HIS A 156 4.21 -7.33 0.04
C HIS A 156 3.83 -8.76 -0.39
N ALA A 157 3.66 -9.67 0.57
CA ALA A 157 3.22 -11.03 0.30
C ALA A 157 1.76 -11.04 -0.18
N CYS A 158 0.89 -10.26 0.43
CA CYS A 158 -0.49 -10.06 -0.05
C CYS A 158 -0.50 -9.61 -1.50
N SER A 159 0.31 -8.60 -1.83
CA SER A 159 0.45 -8.13 -3.20
C SER A 159 1.03 -9.16 -4.17
N ALA A 160 1.92 -10.07 -3.74
CA ALA A 160 2.52 -11.08 -4.63
C ALA A 160 1.62 -12.28 -4.94
N TYR A 161 0.70 -12.59 -4.03
CA TYR A 161 -0.17 -13.76 -4.10
C TYR A 161 -1.64 -13.39 -4.27
N SER A 162 -1.91 -12.13 -4.63
CA SER A 162 -3.26 -11.58 -4.84
C SER A 162 -4.17 -11.74 -3.61
N TYR A 163 -3.64 -11.58 -2.41
CA TYR A 163 -4.47 -11.44 -1.20
C TYR A 163 -4.82 -9.97 -0.95
N ILE A 164 -5.94 -9.72 -0.28
CA ILE A 164 -6.41 -8.38 0.05
C ILE A 164 -5.96 -8.04 1.48
N SER A 165 -5.09 -7.05 1.65
CA SER A 165 -4.69 -6.65 3.00
C SER A 165 -5.76 -5.79 3.68
N VAL A 166 -6.07 -6.09 4.94
CA VAL A 166 -7.04 -5.37 5.76
C VAL A 166 -6.33 -4.88 7.02
N PRO A 167 -5.74 -3.68 7.00
CA PRO A 167 -5.05 -3.14 8.16
C PRO A 167 -6.03 -2.82 9.29
N LEU A 168 -5.67 -3.23 10.50
CA LEU A 168 -6.40 -2.98 11.74
C LEU A 168 -5.54 -2.09 12.62
N TYR A 169 -6.05 -0.91 12.99
CA TYR A 169 -5.37 -0.08 13.98
C TYR A 169 -5.37 -0.81 15.33
N ASP A 170 -4.20 -0.88 15.94
CA ASP A 170 -3.94 -1.39 17.28
C ASP A 170 -4.71 -0.63 18.38
N THR A 171 -5.01 0.64 18.12
CA THR A 171 -5.80 1.53 19.00
C THR A 171 -7.32 1.33 18.90
N LEU A 172 -7.81 0.49 17.97
CA LEU A 172 -9.24 0.20 17.88
C LEU A 172 -9.69 -0.67 19.05
N GLY A 173 -10.86 -0.34 19.59
CA GLY A 173 -11.54 -1.21 20.55
C GLY A 173 -11.97 -2.55 19.94
N PRO A 174 -12.17 -3.58 20.78
CA PRO A 174 -12.49 -4.95 20.33
C PRO A 174 -13.73 -5.02 19.44
N ASP A 175 -14.75 -4.21 19.71
CA ASP A 175 -15.98 -4.19 18.91
C ASP A 175 -15.74 -3.71 17.47
N ALA A 176 -14.88 -2.71 17.29
CA ALA A 176 -14.53 -2.22 15.96
C ALA A 176 -13.69 -3.25 15.20
N VAL A 177 -12.73 -3.91 15.88
CA VAL A 177 -11.93 -4.99 15.29
C VAL A 177 -12.82 -6.15 14.86
N LYS A 178 -13.70 -6.63 15.75
CA LYS A 178 -14.68 -7.68 15.47
C LYS A 178 -15.58 -7.32 14.30
N TYR A 179 -16.11 -6.11 14.27
CA TYR A 179 -16.92 -5.62 13.15
C TYR A 179 -16.14 -5.67 11.83
N ILE A 180 -14.91 -5.15 11.79
CA ILE A 180 -14.10 -5.10 10.58
C ILE A 180 -13.76 -6.51 10.08
N VAL A 181 -13.35 -7.41 10.98
CA VAL A 181 -13.00 -8.80 10.66
C VAL A 181 -14.16 -9.52 9.99
N ASN A 182 -15.37 -9.37 10.53
CA ASN A 182 -16.58 -9.93 9.95
C ASN A 182 -16.99 -9.24 8.65
N HIS A 183 -16.98 -7.91 8.61
CA HIS A 183 -17.43 -7.13 7.46
C HIS A 183 -16.51 -7.31 6.23
N ALA A 184 -15.19 -7.48 6.45
CA ALA A 184 -14.23 -7.76 5.38
C ALA A 184 -14.06 -9.27 5.10
N ASP A 185 -14.77 -10.16 5.79
CA ASP A 185 -14.61 -11.62 5.67
C ASP A 185 -13.15 -12.07 5.77
N VAL A 186 -12.45 -11.59 6.81
CA VAL A 186 -11.02 -11.85 7.01
C VAL A 186 -10.82 -13.33 7.35
N GLN A 187 -9.95 -14.02 6.58
CA GLN A 187 -9.68 -15.44 6.78
C GLN A 187 -8.40 -15.72 7.57
N ALA A 188 -7.42 -14.83 7.51
CA ALA A 188 -6.22 -14.93 8.33
C ALA A 188 -5.87 -13.59 8.96
N ILE A 189 -5.36 -13.61 10.19
CA ILE A 189 -4.96 -12.40 10.92
C ILE A 189 -3.51 -12.56 11.36
N PHE A 190 -2.66 -11.62 10.97
CA PHE A 190 -1.37 -11.42 11.60
C PHE A 190 -1.53 -10.45 12.76
N CYS A 191 -1.05 -10.81 13.94
CA CYS A 191 -1.13 -9.99 15.16
C CYS A 191 0.16 -10.07 15.96
N VAL A 192 0.28 -9.29 17.02
CA VAL A 192 1.37 -9.40 18.01
C VAL A 192 0.82 -10.02 19.30
N PRO A 193 1.66 -10.50 20.23
CA PRO A 193 1.17 -11.08 21.49
C PRO A 193 0.20 -10.17 22.26
N GLU A 194 0.40 -8.85 22.19
CA GLU A 194 -0.42 -7.84 22.87
C GLU A 194 -1.86 -7.82 22.33
N THR A 195 -2.03 -7.96 21.01
CA THR A 195 -3.35 -7.95 20.36
C THR A 195 -3.99 -9.34 20.24
N LEU A 196 -3.23 -10.41 20.53
CA LEU A 196 -3.72 -11.79 20.47
C LEU A 196 -4.84 -12.05 21.49
N ASN A 197 -4.68 -11.61 22.73
CA ASN A 197 -5.69 -11.85 23.78
C ASN A 197 -7.04 -11.24 23.43
N THR A 198 -7.03 -10.06 22.80
CA THR A 198 -8.23 -9.41 22.27
C THR A 198 -8.92 -10.30 21.25
N LEU A 199 -8.18 -10.84 20.27
CA LEU A 199 -8.74 -11.75 19.25
C LEU A 199 -9.30 -13.04 19.86
N LEU A 200 -8.61 -13.62 20.84
CA LEU A 200 -9.05 -14.86 21.50
C LEU A 200 -10.34 -14.66 22.30
N ALA A 201 -10.54 -13.48 22.90
CA ALA A 201 -11.72 -13.17 23.70
C ALA A 201 -13.04 -13.19 22.90
N PHE A 202 -12.99 -12.91 21.59
CA PHE A 202 -14.16 -12.92 20.70
C PHE A 202 -14.02 -13.90 19.53
N LEU A 203 -13.13 -14.89 19.63
CA LEU A 203 -12.83 -15.80 18.51
C LEU A 203 -14.06 -16.53 17.95
N SER A 204 -15.02 -16.88 18.82
CA SER A 204 -16.29 -17.51 18.43
C SER A 204 -17.23 -16.58 17.64
N GLU A 205 -16.98 -15.27 17.67
CA GLU A 205 -17.78 -14.25 16.97
C GLU A 205 -17.17 -13.83 15.61
N ILE A 206 -16.03 -14.40 15.22
CA ILE A 206 -15.34 -14.12 13.94
C ILE A 206 -15.12 -15.41 13.12
N PRO A 207 -16.20 -16.09 12.70
CA PRO A 207 -16.16 -17.47 12.18
C PRO A 207 -15.44 -17.62 10.82
N SER A 208 -15.20 -16.53 10.10
CA SER A 208 -14.43 -16.53 8.85
C SER A 208 -12.93 -16.76 9.08
N VAL A 209 -12.41 -16.40 10.25
CA VAL A 209 -11.00 -16.54 10.59
C VAL A 209 -10.68 -18.00 10.83
N ARG A 210 -9.69 -18.50 10.10
CA ARG A 210 -9.21 -19.89 10.19
C ARG A 210 -7.73 -20.00 10.54
N LEU A 211 -7.00 -18.89 10.46
CA LEU A 211 -5.57 -18.83 10.74
C LEU A 211 -5.21 -17.53 11.48
N ILE A 212 -4.55 -17.64 12.63
CA ILE A 212 -3.95 -16.51 13.34
C ILE A 212 -2.43 -16.73 13.37
N VAL A 213 -1.68 -15.70 12.99
CA VAL A 213 -0.22 -15.72 12.90
C VAL A 213 0.36 -14.67 13.83
N VAL A 214 1.14 -15.09 14.82
CA VAL A 214 1.66 -14.20 15.86
C VAL A 214 3.08 -13.77 15.54
N VAL A 215 3.30 -12.46 15.39
CA VAL A 215 4.57 -11.84 15.09
C VAL A 215 5.29 -11.48 16.40
N GLY A 216 6.48 -12.04 16.62
CA GLY A 216 7.26 -11.83 17.85
C GLY A 216 6.95 -12.81 19.00
N GLY A 217 6.07 -13.80 18.77
CA GLY A 217 5.88 -14.92 19.69
C GLY A 217 6.82 -16.10 19.39
N ILE A 218 7.18 -16.87 20.42
CA ILE A 218 7.83 -18.19 20.29
C ILE A 218 6.74 -19.25 20.31
N ASP A 219 6.81 -20.26 19.42
CA ASP A 219 5.78 -21.30 19.29
C ASP A 219 5.41 -21.95 20.64
N GLU A 220 6.41 -22.17 21.51
CA GLU A 220 6.27 -22.78 22.84
C GLU A 220 5.48 -21.93 23.85
N HIS A 221 5.27 -20.64 23.56
CA HIS A 221 4.56 -19.69 24.42
C HIS A 221 3.23 -19.25 23.84
N LEU A 222 2.82 -19.81 22.70
CA LEU A 222 1.51 -19.52 22.14
C LEU A 222 0.43 -20.25 22.96
N PRO A 223 -0.66 -19.56 23.35
CA PRO A 223 -1.74 -20.19 24.08
C PRO A 223 -2.38 -21.28 23.23
N SER A 224 -2.84 -22.35 23.86
CA SER A 224 -3.66 -23.35 23.18
C SER A 224 -5.02 -22.73 22.82
N VAL A 225 -5.36 -22.78 21.55
CA VAL A 225 -6.72 -22.44 21.10
C VAL A 225 -7.61 -23.67 21.29
N PRO A 226 -8.86 -23.54 21.75
CA PRO A 226 -9.78 -24.67 21.83
C PRO A 226 -9.88 -25.40 20.48
N LEU A 227 -9.68 -26.72 20.48
CA LEU A 227 -9.77 -27.56 19.28
C LEU A 227 -11.11 -27.39 18.54
N THR A 228 -12.16 -27.03 19.26
CA THR A 228 -13.51 -26.78 18.74
C THR A 228 -13.63 -25.53 17.87
N SER A 229 -12.67 -24.61 17.91
CA SER A 229 -12.71 -23.36 17.15
C SER A 229 -12.42 -23.56 15.65
N GLY A 230 -11.71 -24.63 15.27
CA GLY A 230 -11.22 -24.82 13.90
C GLY A 230 -10.12 -23.83 13.47
N VAL A 231 -9.70 -22.91 14.35
CA VAL A 231 -8.68 -21.89 14.07
C VAL A 231 -7.29 -22.44 14.34
N LYS A 232 -6.38 -22.31 13.37
CA LYS A 232 -4.97 -22.60 13.55
C LYS A 232 -4.24 -21.37 14.11
N LEU A 233 -3.44 -21.56 15.15
CA LEU A 233 -2.55 -20.53 15.70
C LEU A 233 -1.10 -20.91 15.43
N LEU A 234 -0.31 -20.01 14.85
CA LEU A 234 1.09 -20.24 14.48
C LEU A 234 1.95 -19.02 14.81
N SER A 235 3.25 -19.20 15.08
CA SER A 235 4.18 -18.07 15.03
C SER A 235 4.49 -17.66 13.59
N TYR A 236 4.86 -16.41 13.41
CA TYR A 236 5.40 -15.88 12.17
C TYR A 236 6.61 -16.68 11.67
N SER A 237 7.51 -17.05 12.58
CA SER A 237 8.71 -17.84 12.28
C SER A 237 8.37 -19.22 11.72
N LYS A 238 7.34 -19.88 12.28
CA LYS A 238 6.86 -21.18 11.79
C LYS A 238 6.29 -21.08 10.39
N LEU A 239 5.42 -20.10 10.14
CA LEU A 239 4.84 -19.86 8.82
C LEU A 239 5.92 -19.56 7.79
N LEU A 240 6.88 -18.70 8.15
CA LEU A 240 8.03 -18.36 7.32
C LEU A 240 8.86 -19.60 6.97
N SER A 241 9.16 -20.46 7.95
CA SER A 241 9.90 -21.70 7.73
C SER A 241 9.14 -22.68 6.83
N GLN A 242 7.83 -22.87 7.04
CA GLN A 242 7.00 -23.74 6.21
C GLN A 242 7.00 -23.28 4.75
N GLY A 243 6.85 -21.99 4.52
CA GLY A 243 6.89 -21.44 3.17
C GLY A 243 8.27 -21.52 2.52
N ARG A 244 9.37 -21.34 3.27
CA ARG A 244 10.73 -21.56 2.76
C ARG A 244 10.96 -23.01 2.32
N SER A 245 10.40 -23.97 3.03
CA SER A 245 10.52 -25.39 2.68
C SER A 245 9.68 -25.81 1.47
N SER A 246 8.66 -25.04 1.10
CA SER A 246 7.80 -25.32 -0.06
C SER A 246 7.34 -24.02 -0.70
N LEU A 247 8.22 -23.42 -1.50
CA LEU A 247 7.93 -22.20 -2.22
C LEU A 247 6.85 -22.45 -3.28
N GLN A 248 5.87 -21.54 -3.33
CA GLN A 248 4.83 -21.49 -4.34
C GLN A 248 5.16 -20.38 -5.34
N PRO A 249 4.77 -20.54 -6.63
CA PRO A 249 4.91 -19.46 -7.59
C PRO A 249 4.05 -18.26 -7.18
N PHE A 250 4.53 -17.05 -7.49
CA PHE A 250 3.71 -15.86 -7.34
C PHE A 250 2.44 -15.95 -8.17
N SER A 251 1.37 -15.35 -7.67
CA SER A 251 0.10 -15.18 -8.39
C SER A 251 -0.14 -13.67 -8.49
N PRO A 252 0.57 -12.98 -9.40
CA PRO A 252 0.56 -11.52 -9.44
C PRO A 252 -0.85 -10.98 -9.79
N PRO A 253 -1.27 -9.88 -9.15
CA PRO A 253 -2.57 -9.27 -9.37
C PRO A 253 -2.57 -8.48 -10.68
N LYS A 254 -3.75 -8.10 -11.12
CA LYS A 254 -3.94 -7.06 -12.14
C LYS A 254 -4.15 -5.70 -11.48
N PRO A 255 -3.91 -4.59 -12.20
CA PRO A 255 -4.16 -3.24 -11.68
C PRO A 255 -5.56 -2.99 -11.15
N GLU A 256 -6.57 -3.65 -11.69
CA GLU A 256 -7.99 -3.53 -11.29
C GLU A 256 -8.31 -4.31 -10.01
N ASP A 257 -7.47 -5.28 -9.64
CA ASP A 257 -7.70 -6.11 -8.47
C ASP A 257 -7.55 -5.30 -7.18
N VAL A 258 -8.32 -5.67 -6.17
CA VAL A 258 -8.28 -5.05 -4.84
C VAL A 258 -6.94 -5.37 -4.18
N ALA A 259 -6.18 -4.34 -3.82
CA ALA A 259 -4.96 -4.50 -3.04
C ALA A 259 -5.28 -4.53 -1.55
N THR A 260 -6.23 -3.69 -1.13
CA THR A 260 -6.46 -3.46 0.30
C THR A 260 -7.82 -2.82 0.58
N ILE A 261 -8.32 -3.07 1.80
CA ILE A 261 -9.49 -2.41 2.35
C ILE A 261 -9.07 -1.64 3.61
N CYS A 262 -9.07 -0.31 3.54
CA CYS A 262 -8.73 0.55 4.67
C CYS A 262 -10.00 1.03 5.37
N TYR A 263 -10.14 0.76 6.67
CA TYR A 263 -11.29 1.22 7.43
C TYR A 263 -11.09 2.61 8.01
N THR A 264 -12.16 3.40 8.00
CA THR A 264 -12.21 4.75 8.57
C THR A 264 -13.37 4.85 9.55
N SER A 265 -13.21 5.62 10.63
CA SER A 265 -14.20 5.72 11.71
C SER A 265 -15.57 6.25 11.27
N GLY A 266 -15.64 6.98 10.15
CA GLY A 266 -16.87 7.55 9.64
C GLY A 266 -17.55 8.53 10.61
N THR A 267 -18.52 9.31 10.13
CA THR A 267 -19.31 10.20 11.01
C THR A 267 -20.41 9.45 11.76
N THR A 268 -20.72 8.22 11.34
CA THR A 268 -21.84 7.41 11.83
C THR A 268 -21.45 6.41 12.93
N GLY A 269 -20.21 6.46 13.43
CA GLY A 269 -19.68 5.56 14.47
C GLY A 269 -19.27 4.17 13.98
N THR A 270 -19.97 3.60 12.99
CA THR A 270 -19.59 2.33 12.37
C THR A 270 -18.48 2.52 11.32
N PRO A 271 -17.34 1.78 11.41
CA PRO A 271 -16.27 1.89 10.44
C PRO A 271 -16.70 1.56 9.01
N LYS A 272 -16.21 2.35 8.03
CA LYS A 272 -16.47 2.11 6.59
C LYS A 272 -15.19 1.66 5.90
N GLY A 273 -15.26 0.56 5.15
CA GLY A 273 -14.16 0.00 4.38
C GLY A 273 -13.99 0.68 3.04
N VAL A 274 -12.86 1.36 2.84
CA VAL A 274 -12.46 1.97 1.57
C VAL A 274 -11.70 0.93 0.75
N VAL A 275 -12.29 0.49 -0.35
CA VAL A 275 -11.69 -0.49 -1.27
C VAL A 275 -10.72 0.23 -2.20
N LEU A 276 -9.45 -0.17 -2.16
CA LEU A 276 -8.40 0.41 -3.00
C LEU A 276 -7.75 -0.67 -3.88
N THR A 277 -7.76 -0.42 -5.17
CA THR A 277 -7.11 -1.30 -6.16
C THR A 277 -5.61 -1.06 -6.22
N HIS A 278 -4.86 -2.03 -6.76
CA HIS A 278 -3.44 -1.85 -7.05
C HIS A 278 -3.18 -0.61 -7.92
N GLY A 279 -4.00 -0.41 -8.95
CA GLY A 279 -3.90 0.72 -9.87
C GLY A 279 -4.18 2.06 -9.19
N ASN A 280 -5.08 2.14 -8.21
CA ASN A 280 -5.30 3.38 -7.45
C ASN A 280 -4.05 3.82 -6.70
N LEU A 281 -3.36 2.86 -6.06
CA LEU A 281 -2.18 3.11 -5.25
C LEU A 281 -0.98 3.52 -6.12
N ILE A 282 -0.75 2.81 -7.23
CA ILE A 282 0.30 3.16 -8.19
C ILE A 282 0.04 4.53 -8.84
N ALA A 283 -1.20 4.81 -9.25
CA ALA A 283 -1.55 6.12 -9.81
C ALA A 283 -1.31 7.25 -8.82
N THR A 284 -1.61 7.02 -7.53
CA THR A 284 -1.37 8.01 -6.47
C THR A 284 0.12 8.32 -6.34
N VAL A 285 0.97 7.30 -6.21
CA VAL A 285 2.42 7.48 -6.04
C VAL A 285 3.08 8.05 -7.29
N ALA A 286 2.66 7.64 -8.48
CA ALA A 286 3.09 8.25 -9.73
C ALA A 286 2.65 9.72 -9.87
N GLY A 287 1.52 10.11 -9.27
CA GLY A 287 1.15 11.51 -9.14
C GLY A 287 2.12 12.27 -8.22
N PHE A 288 2.47 11.67 -7.08
CA PHE A 288 3.41 12.25 -6.12
C PHE A 288 4.83 12.44 -6.67
N SER A 289 5.29 11.55 -7.57
CA SER A 289 6.62 11.67 -8.19
C SER A 289 6.81 12.97 -8.99
N TYR A 290 5.72 13.61 -9.43
CA TYR A 290 5.79 14.92 -10.05
C TYR A 290 6.04 16.04 -9.04
N ALA A 291 5.54 15.90 -7.81
CA ALA A 291 5.53 16.94 -6.79
C ALA A 291 6.80 16.93 -5.93
N VAL A 292 7.31 15.75 -5.61
CA VAL A 292 8.42 15.57 -4.67
C VAL A 292 9.55 14.83 -5.37
N LYS A 293 10.75 15.41 -5.31
CA LYS A 293 11.96 14.77 -5.82
C LYS A 293 12.57 13.92 -4.73
N PHE A 294 13.06 12.77 -5.14
CA PHE A 294 13.58 11.76 -4.25
C PHE A 294 14.94 11.27 -4.75
N PHE A 295 15.96 11.34 -3.88
CA PHE A 295 17.31 10.80 -4.08
C PHE A 295 17.51 9.44 -3.39
N SER A 296 18.45 8.63 -3.88
CA SER A 296 18.78 7.31 -3.34
C SER A 296 19.41 7.35 -1.94
N SER A 297 19.92 8.51 -1.50
CA SER A 297 20.51 8.73 -0.18
C SER A 297 19.49 8.93 0.95
N ASP A 298 18.22 9.13 0.61
CA ASP A 298 17.23 9.51 1.61
C ASP A 298 16.78 8.32 2.45
N VAL A 299 16.52 8.61 3.72
CA VAL A 299 16.03 7.66 4.69
C VAL A 299 14.76 8.23 5.31
N VAL A 300 13.67 7.46 5.29
CA VAL A 300 12.39 7.86 5.89
C VAL A 300 12.20 7.14 7.21
N ILE A 301 11.62 7.86 8.18
CA ILE A 301 11.18 7.31 9.44
C ILE A 301 9.69 7.02 9.34
N SER A 302 9.31 5.74 9.49
CA SER A 302 7.93 5.29 9.58
C SER A 302 7.39 5.60 10.97
N TYR A 303 6.60 6.67 11.05
CA TYR A 303 5.96 7.15 12.28
C TYR A 303 4.45 7.03 12.25
N LEU A 304 3.82 7.30 11.11
CA LEU A 304 2.37 7.21 11.00
C LEU A 304 1.96 5.73 10.95
N PRO A 305 0.84 5.32 11.55
CA PRO A 305 0.42 3.93 11.53
C PRO A 305 0.34 3.39 10.10
N LEU A 306 0.90 2.20 9.84
CA LEU A 306 0.80 1.52 8.55
C LEU A 306 -0.63 1.16 8.18
N ALA A 307 -1.55 1.14 9.15
CA ALA A 307 -2.98 1.05 8.90
C ALA A 307 -3.55 2.30 8.20
N HIS A 308 -2.85 3.43 8.27
CA HIS A 308 -3.23 4.67 7.60
C HIS A 308 -2.69 4.73 6.17
N ILE A 309 -3.57 5.06 5.22
CA ILE A 309 -3.24 5.06 3.78
C ILE A 309 -2.09 6.01 3.40
N TYR A 310 -1.91 7.10 4.16
CA TYR A 310 -0.83 8.05 3.92
C TYR A 310 0.55 7.43 4.15
N GLU A 311 0.75 6.71 5.27
CA GLU A 311 2.01 6.00 5.51
C GLU A 311 2.26 4.96 4.42
N ARG A 312 1.23 4.21 4.02
CA ARG A 312 1.38 3.20 2.96
C ARG A 312 1.77 3.82 1.63
N THR A 313 1.20 4.97 1.28
CA THR A 313 1.58 5.73 0.08
C THR A 313 3.06 6.10 0.13
N ILE A 314 3.56 6.53 1.30
CA ILE A 314 4.98 6.80 1.51
C ILE A 314 5.81 5.53 1.32
N GLN A 315 5.42 4.39 1.90
CA GLN A 315 6.17 3.14 1.76
C GLN A 315 6.22 2.61 0.31
N ILE A 316 5.11 2.72 -0.44
CA ILE A 316 5.06 2.32 -1.86
C ILE A 316 6.00 3.20 -2.69
N MET A 317 6.04 4.50 -2.40
CA MET A 317 6.96 5.45 -3.02
C MET A 317 8.42 5.16 -2.66
N MET A 318 8.70 4.77 -1.41
CA MET A 318 10.04 4.38 -0.97
C MET A 318 10.56 3.15 -1.70
N ALA A 319 9.69 2.16 -1.94
CA ALA A 319 10.05 1.01 -2.76
C ALA A 319 10.40 1.44 -4.19
N TYR A 320 9.57 2.28 -4.82
CA TYR A 320 9.81 2.76 -6.19
C TYR A 320 11.14 3.51 -6.34
N TYR A 321 11.49 4.38 -5.38
CA TYR A 321 12.74 5.15 -5.40
C TYR A 321 13.94 4.44 -4.75
N TRP A 322 13.77 3.17 -4.37
CA TRP A 322 14.85 2.31 -3.86
C TRP A 322 15.52 2.80 -2.58
N ARG A 323 14.69 3.16 -1.60
CA ARG A 323 15.14 3.84 -0.38
C ARG A 323 15.04 2.98 0.87
N CYS A 324 15.62 3.50 1.96
CA CYS A 324 15.60 2.87 3.27
C CYS A 324 14.49 3.43 4.17
N CYS A 325 13.77 2.56 4.88
CA CYS A 325 12.75 2.90 5.87
C CYS A 325 13.19 2.47 7.28
N ARG A 326 13.12 3.39 8.24
CA ARG A 326 13.38 3.16 9.67
C ARG A 326 12.06 3.07 10.43
N PHE A 327 11.85 2.01 11.20
CA PHE A 327 10.69 1.91 12.08
C PHE A 327 10.97 2.57 13.44
N LEU A 328 10.03 3.40 13.91
CA LEU A 328 10.08 3.95 15.27
C LEU A 328 9.72 2.87 16.30
N PRO A 329 10.43 2.81 17.45
CA PRO A 329 10.02 1.95 18.55
C PRO A 329 8.73 2.44 19.21
N GLY A 330 7.77 1.54 19.43
CA GLY A 330 6.66 1.73 20.37
C GLY A 330 5.70 2.86 20.04
N GLY A 331 5.05 2.78 18.87
CA GLY A 331 3.74 3.40 18.69
C GLY A 331 2.68 2.63 19.46
#